data_AF-A0A327K8W2-F1
#
_entry.id   AF-A0A327K8W2-F1
#
_cell.length_a   1.000
_cell.length_b   1.000
_cell.length_c   1.000
_cell.angle_alpha   90.00
_cell.angle_beta   90.00
_cell.angle_gamma   90.00
#
_symmetry.space_group_name_H-M   'P 1'
#
loop_
_entity.id
_entity.type
_entity.pdbx_description
1 polymer ?
#
loop_
_entity_poly.entity_id
_entity_poly.type
_entity_poly.pdbx_seq_one_letter_code
_entity_poly.pdbx_strand_id
1 'polypeptide(L)'
;MAVAVAGCSSILSEMPQQMGGLPSDAPARPAVPPSYPAVNDMPEARAERTLTETERKKVQADLDAARAAAAKRAGTAAQTQER
;
A
#
# COMPACT_ATOMS: atom_id res chain seq x y z
N MET A 1 -35.96 10.61 16.33
CA MET A 1 -35.31 10.11 17.55
C MET A 1 -34.12 9.26 17.13
N ALA A 2 -32.96 9.91 16.95
CA ALA A 2 -31.74 9.26 16.50
C ALA A 2 -31.05 8.65 17.72
N VAL A 3 -31.03 7.33 17.80
CA VAL A 3 -30.20 6.59 18.75
C VAL A 3 -28.76 6.82 18.33
N ALA A 4 -28.04 7.63 19.10
CA ALA A 4 -26.63 7.90 18.87
C ALA A 4 -25.84 6.59 19.03
N VAL A 5 -25.40 6.00 17.91
CA VAL A 5 -24.35 4.97 17.88
C VAL A 5 -23.01 5.66 18.11
N ALA A 6 -22.84 6.24 19.30
CA ALA A 6 -21.57 6.78 19.76
C ALA A 6 -21.07 5.87 20.90
N GLY A 7 -20.21 4.90 20.58
CA GLY A 7 -19.46 4.14 21.60
C GLY A 7 -19.78 2.66 21.77
N CYS A 8 -20.04 1.90 20.69
CA CYS A 8 -20.37 0.47 20.77
C CYS A 8 -19.28 -0.46 21.37
N SER A 9 -18.09 0.01 21.75
CA SER A 9 -17.00 -0.90 22.20
C SER A 9 -16.34 -0.52 23.52
N SER A 10 -16.52 0.71 24.02
CA SER A 10 -15.88 1.14 25.27
C SER A 10 -16.64 0.70 26.51
N ILE A 11 -17.96 0.49 26.45
CA ILE A 11 -18.72 0.10 27.65
C ILE A 11 -18.69 -1.41 27.87
N LEU A 12 -18.59 -2.20 26.80
CA LEU A 12 -18.52 -3.67 26.86
C LEU A 12 -17.20 -4.19 27.44
N SER A 13 -16.13 -3.41 27.38
CA SER A 13 -14.80 -3.84 27.81
C SER A 13 -14.64 -3.86 29.33
N GLU A 14 -15.28 -2.93 30.04
CA GLU A 14 -15.22 -2.80 31.50
C GLU A 14 -16.44 -3.43 32.21
N MET A 15 -17.39 -4.01 31.48
CA MET A 15 -18.56 -4.64 32.10
C MET A 15 -18.22 -5.98 32.78
N PRO A 16 -18.88 -6.30 33.91
CA PRO A 16 -18.74 -7.60 34.54
C PRO A 16 -19.10 -8.73 33.56
N GLN A 17 -18.43 -9.87 33.69
CA GLN A 17 -18.69 -11.09 32.89
C GLN A 17 -20.18 -11.45 32.82
N GLN A 18 -20.88 -11.25 33.93
CA GLN A 18 -22.29 -11.59 34.10
C GLN A 18 -23.22 -10.68 33.29
N MET A 19 -22.74 -9.54 32.82
CA MET A 19 -23.50 -8.54 32.06
C MET A 19 -23.01 -8.42 30.61
N GLY A 20 -22.27 -9.43 30.11
CA GLY A 20 -21.81 -9.50 28.72
C GLY A 20 -20.42 -8.87 28.47
N GLY A 21 -19.57 -8.81 29.50
CA GLY A 21 -18.16 -8.42 29.37
C GLY A 21 -17.28 -9.46 28.64
N LEU A 22 -15.95 -9.20 28.55
CA LEU A 22 -14.97 -10.05 27.84
C LEU A 22 -14.99 -11.51 28.33
N PRO A 23 -15.19 -12.55 27.52
CA PRO A 23 -15.23 -13.94 28.01
C PRO A 23 -13.95 -14.34 28.76
N SER A 24 -14.04 -15.38 29.62
CA SER A 24 -12.90 -15.87 30.43
C SER A 24 -11.65 -16.29 29.62
N ASP A 25 -11.82 -16.59 28.34
CA ASP A 25 -10.73 -16.98 27.43
C ASP A 25 -10.17 -15.77 26.62
N ALA A 26 -10.70 -14.57 26.86
CA ALA A 26 -10.19 -13.37 26.20
C ALA A 26 -8.75 -13.08 26.63
N PRO A 27 -7.84 -12.81 25.68
CA PRO A 27 -6.46 -12.49 26.01
C PRO A 27 -6.39 -11.20 26.83
N ALA A 28 -5.54 -11.20 27.86
CA ALA A 28 -5.32 -10.01 28.68
C ALA A 28 -4.78 -8.87 27.81
N ARG A 29 -5.37 -7.67 27.97
CA ARG A 29 -4.87 -6.47 27.31
C ARG A 29 -3.44 -6.19 27.82
N PRO A 30 -2.46 -5.97 26.93
CA PRO A 30 -1.14 -5.55 27.33
C PRO A 30 -1.21 -4.28 28.18
N ALA A 31 -0.56 -4.28 29.33
CA ALA A 31 -0.49 -3.10 30.22
C ALA A 31 0.30 -1.95 29.58
N VAL A 32 1.18 -2.26 28.63
CA VAL A 32 2.03 -1.31 27.93
C VAL A 32 1.59 -1.28 26.45
N PRO A 33 1.25 -0.09 25.90
CA PRO A 33 0.96 0.03 24.49
C PRO A 33 2.21 -0.33 23.66
N PRO A 34 2.07 -0.99 22.51
CA PRO A 34 3.20 -1.26 21.64
C PRO A 34 3.83 0.07 21.18
N SER A 35 5.14 0.08 20.98
CA SER A 35 5.82 1.21 20.37
C SER A 35 5.26 1.46 18.97
N TYR A 36 4.84 2.68 18.68
CA TYR A 36 4.51 3.07 17.31
C TYR A 36 5.79 3.10 16.47
N PRO A 37 5.76 2.58 15.23
CA PRO A 37 6.83 2.89 14.29
C PRO A 37 6.85 4.41 14.07
N ALA A 38 8.02 4.96 13.76
CA ALA A 38 8.19 6.38 13.53
C ALA A 38 7.63 6.77 12.16
N VAL A 39 6.29 6.79 12.04
CA VAL A 39 5.56 7.04 10.79
C VAL A 39 5.77 8.43 10.20
N ASN A 40 6.34 9.36 10.97
CA ASN A 40 6.65 10.73 10.55
C ASN A 40 8.15 10.99 10.36
N ASP A 41 9.00 9.98 10.54
CA ASP A 41 10.43 10.14 10.29
C ASP A 41 10.68 10.19 8.79
N MET A 42 11.54 11.14 8.38
CA MET A 42 11.96 11.26 6.99
C MET A 42 12.77 10.00 6.63
N PRO A 43 12.43 9.28 5.55
CA PRO A 43 13.24 8.16 5.09
C PRO A 43 14.66 8.63 4.74
N GLU A 44 15.63 7.74 4.85
CA GLU A 44 17.01 8.04 4.49
C GLU A 44 17.10 8.59 3.06
N ALA A 45 18.05 9.50 2.85
CA ALA A 45 18.31 10.04 1.52
C ALA A 45 18.66 8.89 0.57
N ARG A 46 18.04 8.90 -0.62
CA ARG A 46 18.34 7.92 -1.66
C ARG A 46 19.83 8.00 -2.00
N ALA A 47 20.54 6.89 -1.79
CA ALA A 47 21.96 6.77 -2.12
C ALA A 47 22.22 6.75 -3.65
N GLU A 48 21.21 6.38 -4.43
CA GLU A 48 21.30 6.32 -5.88
C GLU A 48 21.38 7.72 -6.50
N ARG A 49 22.41 7.93 -7.31
CA ARG A 49 22.58 9.15 -8.10
C ARG A 49 21.48 9.24 -9.16
N THR A 50 20.92 10.43 -9.35
CA THR A 50 20.06 10.71 -10.49
C THR A 50 20.82 10.55 -11.81
N LEU A 51 20.13 10.10 -12.86
CA LEU A 51 20.71 9.97 -14.20
C LEU A 51 21.27 11.31 -14.67
N THR A 52 22.51 11.31 -15.15
CA THR A 52 23.09 12.46 -15.86
C THR A 52 22.30 12.75 -17.13
N GLU A 53 22.41 13.97 -17.67
CA GLU A 53 21.64 14.35 -18.86
C GLU A 53 21.91 13.44 -20.06
N THR A 54 23.15 12.98 -20.21
CA THR A 54 23.56 12.03 -21.25
C THR A 54 22.89 10.67 -21.06
N GLU A 55 22.86 10.16 -19.83
CA GLU A 55 22.21 8.88 -19.53
C GLU A 55 20.69 8.96 -19.74
N ARG A 56 20.07 10.08 -19.34
CA ARG A 56 18.63 10.32 -19.62
C ARG A 56 18.34 10.30 -21.12
N LYS A 57 19.16 10.96 -21.94
CA LYS A 57 18.99 10.98 -23.41
C LYS A 57 19.12 9.58 -24.00
N LYS A 58 20.07 8.78 -23.51
CA LYS A 58 20.23 7.38 -23.94
C LYS A 58 18.99 6.55 -23.62
N VAL A 59 18.51 6.60 -22.36
CA VAL A 59 17.30 5.88 -21.95
C VAL A 59 16.09 6.30 -22.78
N GLN A 60 15.94 7.59 -23.07
CA GLN A 60 14.86 8.09 -23.91
C GLN A 60 14.91 7.49 -25.33
N ALA A 61 16.08 7.48 -25.97
CA ALA A 61 16.26 6.90 -27.30
C ALA A 61 15.96 5.38 -27.30
N ASP A 62 16.42 4.66 -26.27
CA ASP A 62 16.18 3.23 -26.11
C ASP A 62 14.67 2.93 -25.96
N LEU A 63 13.95 3.74 -25.18
CA LEU A 63 12.50 3.61 -25.02
C LEU A 63 11.74 3.88 -26.31
N ASP A 64 12.13 4.89 -27.09
CA ASP A 64 11.46 5.22 -28.36
C ASP A 64 11.70 4.14 -29.41
N ALA A 65 12.92 3.59 -29.48
CA ALA A 65 13.23 2.45 -30.33
C ALA A 65 12.41 1.21 -29.94
N ALA A 66 12.30 0.92 -28.64
CA ALA A 66 11.51 -0.19 -28.13
C ALA A 66 10.02 -0.05 -28.47
N ARG A 67 9.45 1.15 -28.32
CA ARG A 67 8.05 1.44 -28.71
C ARG A 67 7.83 1.24 -30.21
N ALA A 68 8.74 1.76 -31.05
CA ALA A 68 8.64 1.58 -32.50
C ALA A 68 8.71 0.09 -32.90
N ALA A 69 9.60 -0.68 -32.27
CA ALA A 69 9.68 -2.12 -32.49
C ALA A 69 8.41 -2.86 -32.03
N ALA A 70 7.85 -2.48 -30.88
CA ALA A 70 6.60 -3.05 -30.39
C ALA A 70 5.41 -2.75 -31.32
N ALA A 71 5.31 -1.52 -31.84
CA ALA A 71 4.28 -1.13 -32.80
C ALA A 71 4.37 -1.95 -34.10
N LYS A 72 5.59 -2.16 -34.62
CA LYS A 72 5.81 -3.02 -35.79
C LYS A 72 5.36 -4.46 -35.53
N ARG A 73 5.72 -5.04 -34.39
CA ARG A 73 5.31 -6.40 -34.02
C ARG A 73 3.79 -6.53 -33.86
N ALA A 74 3.13 -5.53 -33.28
CA ALA A 74 1.67 -5.50 -33.15
C ALA A 74 0.99 -5.44 -34.53
N GLY A 75 1.51 -4.60 -35.44
CA GLY A 75 1.01 -4.54 -36.82
C GLY A 75 1.20 -5.85 -37.59
N THR A 76 2.35 -6.53 -37.44
CA THR A 76 2.56 -7.83 -38.07
C THR A 76 1.68 -8.93 -37.47
N ALA A 77 1.44 -8.90 -36.15
CA ALA A 77 0.55 -9.86 -35.49
C ALA A 77 -0.91 -9.71 -35.93
N ALA A 78 -1.38 -8.47 -36.13
CA ALA A 78 -2.71 -8.20 -36.67
C ALA A 78 -2.85 -8.75 -38.11
N GLN A 79 -1.85 -8.54 -38.97
CA GLN A 79 -1.88 -9.02 -40.36
C GLN A 79 -1.82 -10.55 -40.50
N THR A 80 -1.16 -11.25 -39.58
CA THR A 80 -1.14 -12.73 -39.57
C THR A 80 -2.50 -13.32 -39.16
N GLN A 81 -3.32 -12.58 -38.42
CA GLN A 81 -4.64 -13.04 -37.97
C GLN A 81 -5.75 -12.88 -39.03
N GLU A 82 -5.50 -12.09 -40.08
CA GLU A 82 -6.42 -11.84 -41.19
C GLU A 82 -6.14 -12.68 -42.46
N ARG A 83 -5.16 -13.59 -42.42
CA ARG A 83 -4.87 -14.57 -43.48
C ARG A 83 -5.24 -15.99 -43.06
#